data_AF-A0A2R7M6P8-F1
#
_entry.id   AF-A0A2R7M6P8-F1
#
_cell.length_a   1.000
_cell.length_b   1.000
_cell.length_c   1.000
_cell.angle_alpha   90.00
_cell.angle_beta   90.00
_cell.angle_gamma   90.00
#
_symmetry.space_group_name_H-M   'P 1'
#
loop_
_entity.id
_entity.type
_entity.pdbx_description
1 polymer ?
#
loop_
_entity_poly.entity_id
_entity_poly.type
_entity_poly.pdbx_seq_one_letter_code
_entity_poly.pdbx_strand_id
1 'polypeptide(L)'
;PTRTGFNYVIAAAEIDGKQTLLDASRKFTYPGILPLNVLNWKGRLIKNDGTSKEINLEPTTASKEFSNLVVKVDHLGKIEGKIRIQRTDYDAYDFRIENAEKNQESYLEKLEGRLGDLKVSNYNIENKKNNLQDPVVETFSFTSDNKADIIGGKIYLNPLLFFTRSKNPFNQEIRQMPVCFVYPSQEKININIDIPEGYEVESLPSPIRILLEDKQGIYVFNIVKDGNKIQISSSKEINSSIFAADSYGALKDFYQKMIMSQNEKIVLKKI
;
A
#
# COMPACT_ATOMS: atom_id res chain seq x y z
N PRO A 1 6.30 -36.25 -12.43
CA PRO A 1 5.03 -35.48 -12.39
C PRO A 1 3.97 -36.14 -13.27
N THR A 2 2.72 -36.22 -12.80
CA THR A 2 1.60 -36.75 -13.60
C THR A 2 1.15 -35.71 -14.63
N ARG A 3 0.62 -36.17 -15.78
CA ARG A 3 0.10 -35.27 -16.85
C ARG A 3 -1.07 -34.38 -16.39
N THR A 4 -1.71 -34.74 -15.28
CA THR A 4 -2.84 -34.02 -14.66
C THR A 4 -2.45 -33.21 -13.43
N GLY A 5 -1.18 -33.22 -13.03
CA GLY A 5 -0.71 -32.52 -11.82
C GLY A 5 -0.56 -31.01 -11.98
N PHE A 6 -0.57 -30.51 -13.23
CA PHE A 6 -0.50 -29.09 -13.55
C PHE A 6 -1.80 -28.67 -14.24
N ASN A 7 -2.32 -27.50 -13.85
CA ASN A 7 -3.61 -26.98 -14.31
C ASN A 7 -3.50 -25.65 -15.07
N TYR A 8 -2.28 -25.17 -15.31
CA TYR A 8 -2.03 -23.88 -15.92
C TYR A 8 -0.70 -23.87 -16.70
N VAL A 9 -0.67 -23.20 -17.85
CA VAL A 9 0.51 -23.11 -18.73
C VAL A 9 0.84 -21.64 -18.98
N ILE A 10 2.11 -21.29 -18.79
CA ILE A 10 2.70 -19.99 -19.10
C ILE A 10 3.94 -20.20 -19.98
N ALA A 11 4.41 -19.14 -20.63
CA ALA A 11 5.66 -19.17 -21.38
C ALA A 11 6.82 -18.66 -20.52
N ALA A 12 8.01 -19.17 -20.78
CA ALA A 12 9.26 -18.64 -20.25
C ALA A 12 10.15 -18.26 -21.43
N ALA A 13 10.74 -17.07 -21.39
CA ALA A 13 11.69 -16.58 -22.39
C ALA A 13 12.97 -16.13 -21.69
N GLU A 14 14.12 -16.37 -22.33
CA GLU A 14 15.38 -15.75 -21.92
C GLU A 14 15.49 -14.39 -22.62
N ILE A 15 15.43 -13.31 -21.85
CA ILE A 15 15.53 -11.93 -22.34
C ILE A 15 16.69 -11.28 -21.60
N ASP A 16 17.68 -10.75 -22.32
CA ASP A 16 18.90 -10.14 -21.75
C ASP A 16 19.64 -11.03 -20.72
N GLY A 17 19.64 -12.35 -20.96
CA GLY A 17 20.28 -13.33 -20.07
C GLY A 17 19.50 -13.65 -18.80
N LYS A 18 18.24 -13.19 -18.69
CA LYS A 18 17.33 -13.45 -17.57
C LYS A 18 16.08 -14.20 -18.04
N GLN A 19 15.76 -15.27 -17.32
CA GLN A 19 14.49 -15.97 -17.46
C GLN A 19 13.34 -15.06 -17.05
N THR A 20 12.46 -14.76 -18.00
CA THR A 20 11.25 -13.94 -17.83
C THR A 20 10.02 -14.78 -18.08
N LEU A 21 9.07 -14.75 -17.13
CA LEU A 21 7.81 -15.47 -17.22
C LEU A 21 6.75 -14.60 -17.89
N LEU A 22 5.98 -15.20 -18.79
CA LEU A 22 5.03 -14.52 -19.67
C LEU A 22 3.67 -15.21 -19.62
N ASP A 23 2.62 -14.41 -19.43
CA ASP A 23 1.23 -14.87 -19.49
C ASP A 23 0.40 -13.91 -20.35
N ALA A 24 -0.07 -14.39 -21.49
CA ALA A 24 -0.91 -13.63 -22.43
C ALA A 24 -2.42 -13.92 -22.28
N SER A 25 -2.82 -14.70 -21.27
CA SER A 25 -4.24 -15.06 -21.05
C SER A 25 -5.03 -13.98 -20.29
N ARG A 26 -4.33 -13.00 -19.69
CA ARG A 26 -4.92 -11.88 -18.94
C ARG A 26 -4.56 -10.54 -19.60
N LYS A 27 -5.47 -9.57 -19.49
CA LYS A 27 -5.35 -8.27 -20.19
C LYS A 27 -4.29 -7.32 -19.62
N PHE A 28 -3.98 -7.42 -18.33
CA PHE A 28 -3.14 -6.44 -17.63
C PHE A 28 -1.81 -6.99 -17.13
N THR A 29 -1.49 -8.22 -17.50
CA THR A 29 -0.15 -8.79 -17.29
C THR A 29 0.85 -8.17 -18.25
N TYR A 30 2.11 -8.18 -17.88
CA TYR A 30 3.24 -7.81 -18.73
C TYR A 30 4.43 -8.72 -18.39
N PRO A 31 5.52 -8.73 -19.18
CA PRO A 31 6.65 -9.61 -18.91
C PRO A 31 7.15 -9.54 -17.46
N GLY A 32 7.12 -10.68 -16.76
CA GLY A 32 7.49 -10.78 -15.34
C GLY A 32 6.35 -10.60 -14.33
N ILE A 33 5.16 -10.17 -14.77
CA ILE A 33 3.95 -10.08 -13.92
C ILE A 33 2.94 -11.13 -14.39
N LEU A 34 2.74 -12.13 -13.52
CA LEU A 34 1.77 -13.20 -13.72
C LEU A 34 0.45 -12.90 -13.02
N PRO A 35 -0.67 -13.51 -13.43
CA PRO A 35 -1.92 -13.39 -12.69
C PRO A 35 -1.76 -13.93 -11.26
N LEU A 36 -2.44 -13.32 -10.27
CA LEU A 36 -2.29 -13.70 -8.85
C LEU A 36 -2.55 -15.19 -8.59
N ASN A 37 -3.50 -15.81 -9.31
CA ASN A 37 -3.83 -17.22 -9.16
C ASN A 37 -2.76 -18.19 -9.71
N VAL A 38 -1.72 -17.66 -10.38
CA VAL A 38 -0.56 -18.42 -10.88
C VAL A 38 0.60 -18.38 -9.88
N LEU A 39 0.59 -17.44 -8.93
CA LEU A 39 1.63 -17.28 -7.90
C LEU A 39 1.48 -18.34 -6.80
N ASN A 40 1.81 -19.59 -7.14
CA ASN A 40 1.59 -20.74 -6.28
C ASN A 40 2.89 -21.50 -6.01
N TRP A 41 3.88 -20.78 -5.49
CA TRP A 41 5.23 -21.24 -5.12
C TRP A 41 6.10 -21.71 -6.29
N LYS A 42 5.77 -22.83 -6.93
CA LYS A 42 6.66 -23.54 -7.86
C LYS A 42 5.95 -23.96 -9.13
N GLY A 43 6.67 -23.87 -10.24
CA GLY A 43 6.27 -24.36 -11.56
C GLY A 43 7.28 -25.35 -12.12
N ARG A 44 6.93 -26.00 -13.24
CA ARG A 44 7.84 -26.89 -13.98
C ARG A 44 8.11 -26.32 -15.36
N LEU A 45 9.34 -25.88 -15.59
CA LEU A 45 9.83 -25.50 -16.91
C LEU A 45 10.12 -26.76 -17.72
N ILE A 46 9.56 -26.84 -18.92
CA ILE A 46 9.84 -27.88 -19.92
C ILE A 46 10.55 -27.21 -21.09
N LYS A 47 11.72 -27.72 -21.48
CA LYS A 47 12.52 -27.20 -22.59
C LYS A 47 12.34 -28.04 -23.85
N ASN A 48 12.68 -27.47 -25.01
CA ASN A 48 12.57 -28.14 -26.31
C ASN A 48 13.48 -29.38 -26.42
N ASP A 49 14.60 -29.42 -25.68
CA ASP A 49 15.51 -30.56 -25.61
C ASP A 49 14.97 -31.72 -24.73
N GLY A 50 13.72 -31.61 -24.24
CA GLY A 50 13.08 -32.59 -23.37
C GLY A 50 13.50 -32.51 -21.90
N THR A 51 14.46 -31.64 -21.56
CA THR A 51 14.84 -31.42 -20.16
C THR A 51 13.77 -30.65 -19.42
N SER A 52 13.74 -30.82 -18.09
CA SER A 52 12.80 -30.10 -17.25
C SER A 52 13.40 -29.70 -15.91
N LYS A 53 12.99 -28.54 -15.41
CA LYS A 53 13.50 -27.95 -14.17
C LYS A 53 12.34 -27.35 -13.36
N GLU A 54 12.39 -27.48 -12.04
CA GLU A 54 11.52 -26.72 -11.17
C GLU A 54 11.95 -25.24 -11.16
N ILE A 55 10.98 -24.34 -11.25
CA ILE A 55 11.21 -22.89 -11.24
C ILE A 55 10.36 -22.23 -10.15
N ASN A 56 10.87 -21.16 -9.54
CA ASN A 56 10.10 -20.35 -8.61
C ASN A 56 9.09 -19.49 -9.39
N LEU A 57 7.86 -19.43 -8.90
CA LEU A 57 6.81 -18.55 -9.44
C LEU A 57 6.57 -17.35 -8.53
N GLU A 58 7.14 -17.33 -7.32
CA GLU A 58 6.98 -16.20 -6.41
C GLU A 58 7.76 -14.97 -6.90
N PRO A 59 7.14 -13.78 -6.86
CA PRO A 59 7.83 -12.54 -7.18
C PRO A 59 8.89 -12.23 -6.14
N THR A 60 10.10 -11.88 -6.59
CA THR A 60 11.18 -11.43 -5.70
C THR A 60 11.27 -9.91 -5.59
N THR A 61 10.65 -9.19 -6.52
CA THR A 61 10.59 -7.72 -6.53
C THR A 61 9.38 -7.28 -5.74
N ALA A 62 9.57 -6.35 -4.80
CA ALA A 62 8.47 -5.78 -4.05
C ALA A 62 7.63 -4.86 -4.93
N SER A 63 6.32 -5.09 -4.93
CA SER A 63 5.33 -4.17 -5.45
C SER A 63 5.20 -2.96 -4.53
N LYS A 64 5.05 -1.75 -5.09
CA LYS A 64 5.14 -0.50 -4.34
C LYS A 64 3.88 0.33 -4.51
N GLU A 65 3.31 0.81 -3.40
CA GLU A 65 2.33 1.89 -3.36
C GLU A 65 2.90 3.10 -2.59
N PHE A 66 3.18 4.19 -3.32
CA PHE A 66 3.74 5.42 -2.76
C PHE A 66 2.74 6.56 -2.84
N SER A 67 2.33 7.08 -1.69
CA SER A 67 1.43 8.22 -1.54
C SER A 67 2.18 9.44 -1.02
N ASN A 68 2.11 10.56 -1.73
CA ASN A 68 2.65 11.84 -1.29
C ASN A 68 1.53 12.86 -1.19
N LEU A 69 1.41 13.50 -0.02
CA LEU A 69 0.35 14.45 0.27
C LEU A 69 0.95 15.80 0.68
N VAL A 70 0.33 16.87 0.20
CA VAL A 70 0.51 18.22 0.73
C VAL A 70 -0.85 18.68 1.23
N VAL A 71 -0.90 19.09 2.49
CA VAL A 71 -2.14 19.27 3.25
C VAL A 71 -2.10 20.61 3.97
N LYS A 72 -3.22 21.31 3.98
CA LYS A 72 -3.47 22.48 4.80
C LYS A 72 -4.64 22.20 5.72
N VAL A 73 -4.51 22.65 6.96
CA VAL A 73 -5.56 22.60 7.96
C VAL A 73 -5.91 24.03 8.33
N ASP A 74 -7.19 24.38 8.33
CA ASP A 74 -7.65 25.70 8.78
C ASP A 74 -8.06 25.71 10.26
N HIS A 75 -8.42 26.89 10.76
CA HIS A 75 -8.82 27.10 12.14
C HIS A 75 -10.17 26.45 12.49
N LEU A 76 -10.97 26.04 11.49
CA LEU A 76 -12.21 25.29 11.65
C LEU A 76 -12.00 23.78 11.52
N GLY A 77 -10.76 23.33 11.35
CA GLY A 77 -10.42 21.91 11.23
C GLY A 77 -10.73 21.34 9.85
N LYS A 78 -11.10 22.19 8.88
CA LYS A 78 -11.25 21.76 7.50
C LYS A 78 -9.87 21.49 6.93
N ILE A 79 -9.79 20.37 6.20
CA ILE A 79 -8.57 19.90 5.57
C ILE A 79 -8.73 20.03 4.06
N GLU A 80 -7.76 20.64 3.41
CA GLU A 80 -7.62 20.63 1.96
C GLU A 80 -6.22 20.15 1.58
N GLY A 81 -6.11 19.50 0.43
CA GLY A 81 -4.80 19.02 0.00
C GLY A 81 -4.77 18.49 -1.41
N LYS A 82 -3.55 18.10 -1.81
CA LYS A 82 -3.28 17.39 -3.04
C LYS A 82 -2.57 16.08 -2.70
N ILE A 83 -2.89 15.05 -3.45
CA ILE A 83 -2.29 13.73 -3.31
C ILE A 83 -1.80 13.24 -4.67
N ARG A 84 -0.65 12.56 -4.64
CA ARG A 84 -0.13 11.75 -5.73
C ARG A 84 0.11 10.34 -5.22
N ILE A 85 -0.59 9.36 -5.80
CA ILE A 85 -0.44 7.94 -5.50
C ILE A 85 0.21 7.26 -6.70
N GLN A 86 1.25 6.46 -6.46
CA GLN A 86 1.95 5.69 -7.48
C GLN A 86 1.94 4.22 -7.11
N ARG A 87 1.47 3.36 -8.03
CA ARG A 87 1.48 1.89 -7.86
C ARG A 87 2.36 1.24 -8.92
N THR A 88 3.21 0.31 -8.52
CA THR A 88 4.02 -0.52 -9.44
C THR A 88 3.51 -1.95 -9.49
N ASP A 89 3.99 -2.73 -10.46
CA ASP A 89 3.92 -4.20 -10.46
C ASP A 89 2.53 -4.76 -10.14
N TYR A 90 2.41 -5.48 -9.01
CA TYR A 90 1.18 -6.17 -8.62
C TYR A 90 0.11 -5.22 -8.06
N ASP A 91 0.49 -4.14 -7.37
CA ASP A 91 -0.45 -3.11 -6.92
C ASP A 91 -1.05 -2.38 -8.14
N ALA A 92 -0.24 -2.14 -9.17
CA ALA A 92 -0.71 -1.59 -10.45
C ALA A 92 -1.60 -2.59 -11.20
N TYR A 93 -1.23 -3.87 -11.22
CA TYR A 93 -2.02 -4.94 -11.82
C TYR A 93 -3.40 -5.06 -11.14
N ASP A 94 -3.45 -5.13 -9.81
CA ASP A 94 -4.68 -5.25 -9.03
C ASP A 94 -5.58 -4.03 -9.24
N PHE A 95 -4.99 -2.83 -9.22
CA PHE A 95 -5.72 -1.60 -9.56
C PHE A 95 -6.38 -1.69 -10.95
N ARG A 96 -5.65 -2.15 -11.96
CA ARG A 96 -6.16 -2.25 -13.34
C ARG A 96 -7.26 -3.30 -13.45
N ILE A 97 -7.07 -4.47 -12.86
CA ILE A 97 -8.10 -5.53 -12.82
C ILE A 97 -9.39 -5.01 -12.23
N GLU A 98 -9.31 -4.26 -11.14
CA GLU A 98 -10.49 -3.74 -10.46
C GLU A 98 -11.10 -2.52 -11.16
N ASN A 99 -10.30 -1.62 -11.74
CA ASN A 99 -10.75 -0.25 -12.04
C ASN A 99 -10.51 0.20 -13.49
N ALA A 100 -9.75 -0.54 -14.30
CA ALA A 100 -9.44 -0.13 -15.67
C ALA A 100 -10.70 0.04 -16.53
N GLU A 101 -11.69 -0.83 -16.36
CA GLU A 101 -12.95 -0.81 -17.11
C GLU A 101 -14.06 0.00 -16.45
N LYS A 102 -13.85 0.50 -15.23
CA LYS A 102 -14.84 1.33 -14.54
C LYS A 102 -14.83 2.75 -15.10
N ASN A 103 -16.02 3.34 -15.20
CA ASN A 103 -16.16 4.77 -15.44
C ASN A 103 -15.57 5.56 -14.27
N GLN A 104 -15.15 6.80 -14.53
CA GLN A 104 -14.44 7.61 -13.55
C GLN A 104 -15.34 8.00 -12.37
N GLU A 105 -16.60 8.34 -12.62
CA GLU A 105 -17.55 8.79 -11.60
C GLU A 105 -17.79 7.72 -10.52
N SER A 106 -18.11 6.49 -10.92
CA SER A 106 -18.31 5.37 -10.01
C SER A 106 -17.02 4.97 -9.28
N TYR A 107 -15.87 5.17 -9.93
CA TYR A 107 -14.59 4.97 -9.26
C TYR A 107 -14.36 6.03 -8.16
N LEU A 108 -14.61 7.30 -8.48
CA LEU A 108 -14.45 8.41 -7.53
C LEU A 108 -15.40 8.29 -6.35
N GLU A 109 -16.67 7.94 -6.56
CA GLU A 109 -17.63 7.72 -5.47
C GLU A 109 -17.13 6.66 -4.48
N LYS A 110 -16.60 5.54 -4.99
CA LYS A 110 -16.02 4.48 -4.16
C LYS A 110 -14.73 4.92 -3.47
N LEU A 111 -13.91 5.71 -4.15
CA LEU A 111 -12.69 6.27 -3.59
C LEU A 111 -13.00 7.22 -2.43
N GLU A 112 -13.95 8.13 -2.61
CA GLU A 112 -14.43 9.08 -1.61
C GLU A 112 -14.95 8.34 -0.36
N GLY A 113 -15.83 7.35 -0.54
CA GLY A 113 -16.33 6.54 0.57
C GLY A 113 -15.23 5.76 1.29
N ARG A 114 -14.28 5.17 0.56
CA ARG A 114 -13.13 4.44 1.15
C ARG A 114 -12.21 5.36 1.97
N LEU A 115 -12.05 6.61 1.54
CA LEU A 115 -11.23 7.60 2.24
C LEU A 115 -12.01 8.39 3.31
N GLY A 116 -13.22 7.91 3.66
CA GLY A 116 -14.04 8.43 4.74
C GLY A 116 -14.77 9.71 4.37
N ASP A 117 -15.46 9.68 3.23
CA ASP A 117 -16.37 10.73 2.73
C ASP A 117 -15.70 12.08 2.49
N LEU A 118 -14.45 12.05 2.00
CA LEU A 118 -13.82 13.26 1.46
C LEU A 118 -14.41 13.59 0.09
N LYS A 119 -14.24 14.84 -0.36
CA LYS A 119 -14.61 15.26 -1.72
C LYS A 119 -13.36 15.32 -2.60
N VAL A 120 -13.39 14.64 -3.73
CA VAL A 120 -12.31 14.62 -4.73
C VAL A 120 -12.58 15.65 -5.83
N SER A 121 -11.54 16.35 -6.26
CA SER A 121 -11.57 17.22 -7.44
C SER A 121 -10.24 17.15 -8.20
N ASN A 122 -10.22 17.65 -9.44
CA ASN A 122 -9.01 17.66 -10.28
C ASN A 122 -8.35 16.29 -10.42
N TYR A 123 -9.16 15.24 -10.53
CA TYR A 123 -8.66 13.87 -10.67
C TYR A 123 -8.03 13.66 -12.04
N ASN A 124 -6.82 13.12 -12.04
CA ASN A 124 -6.10 12.69 -13.22
C ASN A 124 -5.43 11.34 -12.95
N ILE A 125 -5.35 10.51 -13.99
CA ILE A 125 -4.72 9.19 -13.93
C ILE A 125 -3.86 8.95 -15.17
N GLU A 126 -2.62 8.52 -14.93
CA GLU A 126 -1.66 8.12 -15.96
C GLU A 126 -1.51 6.60 -15.97
N ASN A 127 -1.20 6.03 -17.15
CA ASN A 127 -0.93 4.60 -17.35
C ASN A 127 -2.03 3.64 -16.87
N LYS A 128 -3.31 4.09 -16.90
CA LYS A 128 -4.47 3.26 -16.56
C LYS A 128 -4.55 2.00 -17.43
N LYS A 129 -4.26 2.08 -18.73
CA LYS A 129 -4.29 0.94 -19.67
C LYS A 129 -3.13 0.87 -20.67
N ASN A 130 -2.42 1.98 -20.93
CA ASN A 130 -1.56 2.10 -22.11
C ASN A 130 -0.23 1.37 -21.97
N ASN A 131 0.60 1.79 -20.99
CA ASN A 131 1.86 1.12 -20.69
C ASN A 131 1.73 0.36 -19.36
N LEU A 132 1.71 -0.97 -19.43
CA LEU A 132 1.49 -1.83 -18.27
C LEU A 132 2.73 -1.94 -17.37
N GLN A 133 3.93 -1.76 -17.95
CA GLN A 133 5.20 -1.74 -17.22
C GLN A 133 5.36 -0.46 -16.40
N ASP A 134 4.81 0.65 -16.90
CA ASP A 134 4.82 1.90 -16.17
C ASP A 134 3.86 1.86 -14.97
N PRO A 135 4.20 2.60 -13.89
CA PRO A 135 3.33 2.68 -12.74
C PRO A 135 2.01 3.34 -13.07
N VAL A 136 0.93 2.89 -12.43
CA VAL A 136 -0.32 3.64 -12.39
C VAL A 136 -0.10 4.83 -11.45
N VAL A 137 -0.36 6.04 -11.95
CA VAL A 137 -0.22 7.26 -11.16
C VAL A 137 -1.57 7.96 -11.09
N GLU A 138 -2.08 8.15 -9.89
CA GLU A 138 -3.27 8.96 -9.63
C GLU A 138 -2.86 10.27 -8.95
N THR A 139 -3.44 11.37 -9.42
CA THR A 139 -3.30 12.69 -8.80
C THR A 139 -4.66 13.31 -8.62
N PHE A 140 -4.94 13.85 -7.44
CA PHE A 140 -6.17 14.59 -7.20
C PHE A 140 -6.04 15.60 -6.07
N SER A 141 -6.96 16.55 -6.03
CA SER A 141 -7.19 17.44 -4.90
C SER A 141 -8.31 16.87 -4.02
N PHE A 142 -8.25 17.12 -2.72
CA PHE A 142 -9.29 16.69 -1.80
C PHE A 142 -9.65 17.80 -0.80
N THR A 143 -10.88 17.74 -0.31
CA THR A 143 -11.33 18.51 0.85
C THR A 143 -12.11 17.61 1.80
N SER A 144 -11.96 17.83 3.11
CA SER A 144 -12.73 17.11 4.12
C SER A 144 -12.95 17.97 5.36
N ASP A 145 -14.17 17.92 5.89
CA ASP A 145 -14.59 18.67 7.08
C ASP A 145 -14.60 17.79 8.36
N ASN A 146 -14.30 16.48 8.25
CA ASN A 146 -14.51 15.49 9.31
C ASN A 146 -13.23 14.76 9.76
N LYS A 147 -12.05 15.32 9.45
CA LYS A 147 -10.74 14.68 9.74
C LYS A 147 -9.95 15.36 10.85
N ALA A 148 -10.50 16.42 11.44
CA ALA A 148 -9.94 17.10 12.59
C ALA A 148 -11.02 17.27 13.67
N ASP A 149 -10.67 17.03 14.93
CA ASP A 149 -11.54 17.32 16.07
C ASP A 149 -11.09 18.64 16.72
N ILE A 150 -12.03 19.54 17.00
CA ILE A 150 -11.76 20.79 17.73
C ILE A 150 -12.34 20.69 19.13
N ILE A 151 -11.45 20.67 20.14
CA ILE A 151 -11.85 20.56 21.55
C ILE A 151 -11.04 21.57 22.36
N GLY A 152 -11.72 22.47 23.07
CA GLY A 152 -11.06 23.46 23.94
C GLY A 152 -10.08 24.39 23.20
N GLY A 153 -10.35 24.72 21.93
CA GLY A 153 -9.47 25.54 21.10
C GLY A 153 -8.24 24.81 20.54
N LYS A 154 -8.13 23.50 20.75
CA LYS A 154 -7.08 22.64 20.18
C LYS A 154 -7.60 21.86 18.99
N ILE A 155 -6.73 21.59 18.01
CA ILE A 155 -7.02 20.77 16.84
C ILE A 155 -6.32 19.42 17.00
N TYR A 156 -7.08 18.34 16.89
CA TYR A 156 -6.60 16.96 16.97
C TYR A 156 -6.67 16.31 15.60
N LEU A 157 -5.55 15.76 15.12
CA LEU A 157 -5.44 15.13 13.81
C LEU A 157 -4.84 13.74 13.96
N ASN A 158 -5.35 12.78 13.17
CA ASN A 158 -4.59 11.55 12.96
C ASN A 158 -3.41 11.84 12.02
N PRO A 159 -2.19 11.36 12.32
CA PRO A 159 -1.01 11.61 11.49
C PRO A 159 -1.19 11.23 10.03
N LEU A 160 -1.82 10.09 9.78
CA LEU A 160 -2.02 9.58 8.42
C LEU A 160 -3.38 9.99 7.82
N LEU A 161 -4.11 10.90 8.47
CA LEU A 161 -5.42 11.39 8.02
C LEU A 161 -6.36 10.22 7.69
N PHE A 162 -6.82 10.13 6.43
CA PHE A 162 -7.70 9.07 5.92
C PHE A 162 -6.98 7.75 5.60
N PHE A 163 -5.65 7.67 5.68
CA PHE A 163 -4.90 6.41 5.63
C PHE A 163 -4.75 5.72 6.99
N THR A 164 -5.22 6.36 8.06
CA THR A 164 -5.14 5.82 9.42
C THR A 164 -5.93 4.52 9.53
N ARG A 165 -5.25 3.43 9.88
CA ARG A 165 -5.88 2.12 10.07
C ARG A 165 -6.48 2.06 11.48
N SER A 166 -7.74 1.64 11.60
CA SER A 166 -8.43 1.51 12.89
C SER A 166 -8.61 0.07 13.36
N LYS A 167 -8.46 -0.92 12.45
CA LYS A 167 -8.68 -2.34 12.75
C LYS A 167 -7.48 -3.18 12.35
N ASN A 168 -7.11 -4.11 13.23
CA ASN A 168 -6.09 -5.11 12.95
C ASN A 168 -6.69 -6.21 12.07
N PRO A 169 -6.11 -6.52 10.89
CA PRO A 169 -6.61 -7.61 10.05
C PRO A 169 -6.40 -9.00 10.67
N PHE A 170 -5.54 -9.12 11.67
CA PHE A 170 -5.23 -10.37 12.38
C PHE A 170 -5.90 -10.38 13.75
N ASN A 171 -7.15 -10.84 13.81
CA ASN A 171 -7.97 -10.83 15.01
C ASN A 171 -8.01 -12.18 15.76
N GLN A 172 -7.73 -13.30 15.09
CA GLN A 172 -7.72 -14.64 15.69
C GLN A 172 -6.72 -14.71 16.85
N GLU A 173 -7.02 -15.50 17.87
CA GLU A 173 -6.07 -15.77 18.98
C GLU A 173 -4.99 -16.76 18.54
N ILE A 174 -5.42 -17.86 17.91
CA ILE A 174 -4.56 -18.94 17.44
C ILE A 174 -4.86 -19.18 15.96
N ARG A 175 -3.82 -19.50 15.19
CA ARG A 175 -3.93 -19.84 13.77
C ARG A 175 -3.22 -21.17 13.52
N GLN A 176 -3.89 -22.09 12.81
CA GLN A 176 -3.33 -23.41 12.47
C GLN A 176 -2.68 -23.45 11.08
N MET A 177 -3.06 -22.50 10.21
CA MET A 177 -2.54 -22.37 8.85
C MET A 177 -1.66 -21.12 8.74
N PRO A 178 -0.66 -21.12 7.85
CA PRO A 178 0.15 -19.93 7.62
C PRO A 178 -0.70 -18.73 7.15
N VAL A 179 -0.13 -17.53 7.30
CA VAL A 179 -0.60 -16.34 6.60
C VAL A 179 0.20 -16.22 5.32
N CYS A 180 -0.50 -16.17 4.18
CA CYS A 180 0.13 -16.01 2.89
C CYS A 180 -0.12 -14.59 2.36
N PHE A 181 0.94 -13.86 2.07
CA PHE A 181 0.93 -12.66 1.25
C PHE A 181 1.28 -13.03 -0.17
N VAL A 182 0.55 -12.50 -1.15
CA VAL A 182 0.63 -12.95 -2.54
C VAL A 182 1.94 -12.54 -3.21
N TYR A 183 2.50 -11.40 -2.80
CA TYR A 183 3.76 -10.86 -3.29
C TYR A 183 4.41 -9.97 -2.21
N PRO A 184 5.74 -9.81 -2.23
CA PRO A 184 6.40 -8.81 -1.40
C PRO A 184 5.88 -7.41 -1.73
N SER A 185 5.63 -6.59 -0.71
CA SER A 185 4.98 -5.28 -0.88
C SER A 185 5.61 -4.19 -0.02
N GLN A 186 5.56 -2.96 -0.50
CA GLN A 186 5.98 -1.77 0.21
C GLN A 186 4.93 -0.66 0.05
N GLU A 187 4.38 -0.21 1.17
CA GLU A 187 3.49 0.94 1.27
C GLU A 187 4.27 2.09 1.90
N LYS A 188 4.36 3.23 1.21
CA LYS A 188 4.99 4.44 1.75
C LYS A 188 4.04 5.63 1.64
N ILE A 189 3.86 6.34 2.75
CA ILE A 189 3.00 7.51 2.85
C ILE A 189 3.84 8.66 3.40
N ASN A 190 4.03 9.70 2.60
CA ASN A 190 4.63 10.96 3.02
C ASN A 190 3.57 12.05 3.05
N ILE A 191 3.51 12.80 4.15
CA ILE A 191 2.53 13.88 4.33
C ILE A 191 3.27 15.12 4.83
N ASN A 192 3.05 16.24 4.16
CA ASN A 192 3.43 17.56 4.63
C ASN A 192 2.16 18.32 5.01
N ILE A 193 2.02 18.67 6.28
CA ILE A 193 0.88 19.42 6.81
C ILE A 193 1.34 20.83 7.13
N ASP A 194 0.76 21.84 6.50
CA ASP A 194 0.93 23.24 6.87
C ASP A 194 0.11 23.52 8.14
N ILE A 195 0.75 24.07 9.18
CA ILE A 195 0.10 24.43 10.44
C ILE A 195 -0.69 25.74 10.23
N PRO A 196 -1.97 25.83 10.67
CA PRO A 196 -2.75 27.05 10.55
C PRO A 196 -2.12 28.23 11.30
N GLU A 197 -2.32 29.44 10.78
CA GLU A 197 -1.86 30.66 11.44
C GLU A 197 -2.45 30.78 12.85
N GLY A 198 -1.63 31.22 13.81
CA GLY A 198 -2.02 31.35 15.21
C GLY A 198 -2.07 30.02 15.98
N TYR A 199 -1.57 28.92 15.41
CA TYR A 199 -1.41 27.64 16.08
C TYR A 199 0.05 27.22 16.19
N GLU A 200 0.36 26.45 17.23
CA GLU A 200 1.62 25.74 17.37
C GLU A 200 1.39 24.27 17.76
N VAL A 201 2.40 23.43 17.50
CA VAL A 201 2.39 22.03 17.91
C VAL A 201 2.48 21.95 19.43
N GLU A 202 1.48 21.33 20.06
CA GLU A 202 1.51 20.97 21.48
C GLU A 202 2.13 19.59 21.67
N SER A 203 1.71 18.61 20.86
CA SER A 203 2.28 17.25 20.90
C SER A 203 2.23 16.59 19.52
N LEU A 204 3.22 15.73 19.29
CA LEU A 204 3.31 14.83 18.14
C LEU A 204 3.41 13.40 18.66
N PRO A 205 2.93 12.42 17.89
CA PRO A 205 3.19 11.02 18.16
C PRO A 205 4.68 10.68 18.21
N SER A 206 5.00 9.61 18.92
CA SER A 206 6.38 9.15 19.01
C SER A 206 6.79 8.40 17.73
N PRO A 207 8.00 8.65 17.18
CA PRO A 207 8.50 7.84 16.09
C PRO A 207 8.70 6.40 16.56
N ILE A 208 8.43 5.44 15.69
CA ILE A 208 8.55 4.01 16.00
C ILE A 208 9.13 3.25 14.83
N ARG A 209 9.93 2.23 15.16
CA ARG A 209 10.43 1.24 14.23
C ARG A 209 10.15 -0.16 14.76
N ILE A 210 9.49 -0.98 13.96
CA ILE A 210 9.11 -2.35 14.30
C ILE A 210 9.72 -3.27 13.24
N LEU A 211 10.34 -4.36 13.67
CA LEU A 211 10.87 -5.40 12.79
C LEU A 211 10.31 -6.74 13.23
N LEU A 212 9.90 -7.54 12.24
CA LEU A 212 9.76 -8.98 12.41
C LEU A 212 11.13 -9.66 12.22
N GLU A 213 11.21 -10.92 12.65
CA GLU A 213 12.37 -11.78 12.47
C GLU A 213 12.82 -11.81 11.00
N ASP A 214 14.12 -11.92 10.76
CA ASP A 214 14.74 -11.91 9.43
C ASP A 214 14.31 -10.76 8.50
N LYS A 215 13.76 -9.67 9.07
CA LYS A 215 13.20 -8.53 8.32
C LYS A 215 12.06 -8.94 7.39
N GLN A 216 11.31 -10.00 7.73
CA GLN A 216 10.13 -10.45 6.99
C GLN A 216 9.04 -9.36 6.92
N GLY A 217 8.99 -8.49 7.93
CA GLY A 217 8.17 -7.28 7.93
C GLY A 217 8.90 -6.14 8.62
N ILE A 218 8.75 -4.94 8.08
CA ILE A 218 9.37 -3.72 8.61
C ILE A 218 8.30 -2.62 8.63
N TYR A 219 8.18 -1.94 9.76
CA TYR A 219 7.38 -0.72 9.86
C TYR A 219 8.24 0.40 10.42
N VAL A 220 8.19 1.56 9.78
CA VAL A 220 8.86 2.78 10.22
C VAL A 220 7.86 3.92 10.14
N PHE A 221 7.65 4.60 11.26
CA PHE A 221 6.85 5.81 11.33
C PHE A 221 7.68 6.91 11.97
N ASN A 222 7.84 8.01 11.24
CA ASN A 222 8.54 9.20 11.69
C ASN A 222 7.63 10.42 11.50
N ILE A 223 7.69 11.32 12.47
CA ILE A 223 7.01 12.60 12.43
C ILE A 223 7.88 13.67 13.05
N VAL A 224 7.95 14.83 12.41
CA VAL A 224 8.77 15.96 12.88
C VAL A 224 8.09 17.28 12.52
N LYS A 225 8.24 18.27 13.41
CA LYS A 225 7.91 19.67 13.09
C LYS A 225 9.13 20.32 12.43
N ASP A 226 8.93 20.92 11.26
CA ASP A 226 9.94 21.70 10.54
C ASP A 226 9.35 23.07 10.18
N GLY A 227 9.79 24.11 10.90
CA GLY A 227 9.21 25.45 10.79
C GLY A 227 7.70 25.47 11.08
N ASN A 228 6.92 25.92 10.10
CA ASN A 228 5.44 25.95 10.15
C ASN A 228 4.79 24.70 9.54
N LYS A 229 5.53 23.59 9.42
CA LYS A 229 5.05 22.36 8.83
C LYS A 229 5.27 21.17 9.74
N ILE A 230 4.45 20.14 9.55
CA ILE A 230 4.63 18.81 10.11
C ILE A 230 4.94 17.87 8.95
N GLN A 231 6.08 17.21 8.99
CA GLN A 231 6.51 16.22 8.02
C GLN A 231 6.33 14.82 8.61
N ILE A 232 5.63 13.95 7.89
CA ILE A 232 5.30 12.60 8.32
C ILE A 232 5.78 11.63 7.24
N SER A 233 6.45 10.57 7.65
CA SER A 233 6.85 9.46 6.78
C SER A 233 6.47 8.15 7.46
N SER A 234 5.56 7.40 6.83
CA SER A 234 5.16 6.06 7.22
C SER A 234 5.56 5.07 6.13
N SER A 235 6.26 3.99 6.49
CA SER A 235 6.68 2.93 5.57
C SER A 235 6.37 1.58 6.18
N LYS A 236 5.66 0.73 5.44
CA LYS A 236 5.38 -0.65 5.80
C LYS A 236 5.86 -1.57 4.68
N GLU A 237 6.71 -2.52 5.01
CA GLU A 237 7.24 -3.53 4.10
C GLU A 237 6.85 -4.92 4.58
N ILE A 238 6.42 -5.77 3.65
CA ILE A 238 6.24 -7.20 3.85
C ILE A 238 7.12 -7.88 2.80
N ASN A 239 8.19 -8.52 3.27
CA ASN A 239 9.23 -9.12 2.42
C ASN A 239 9.09 -10.64 2.28
N SER A 240 8.27 -11.28 3.14
CA SER A 240 7.96 -12.71 3.06
C SER A 240 6.57 -12.93 2.49
N SER A 241 6.43 -13.90 1.57
CA SER A 241 5.14 -14.38 1.06
C SER A 241 4.44 -15.30 2.07
N ILE A 242 5.15 -15.90 3.02
CA ILE A 242 4.58 -16.86 3.97
C ILE A 242 5.06 -16.55 5.39
N PHE A 243 4.11 -16.44 6.31
CA PHE A 243 4.35 -16.44 7.75
C PHE A 243 3.78 -17.73 8.32
N ALA A 244 4.64 -18.54 8.93
CA ALA A 244 4.24 -19.79 9.55
C ALA A 244 3.29 -19.53 10.74
N ALA A 245 2.56 -20.58 11.14
CA ALA A 245 1.52 -20.47 12.16
C ALA A 245 2.07 -20.02 13.53
N ASP A 246 3.30 -20.42 13.85
CA ASP A 246 4.06 -20.00 15.03
C ASP A 246 4.44 -18.50 15.00
N SER A 247 4.74 -17.95 13.82
CA SER A 247 5.02 -16.51 13.64
C SER A 247 3.77 -15.61 13.70
N TYR A 248 2.56 -16.19 13.72
CA TYR A 248 1.31 -15.43 13.67
C TYR A 248 1.17 -14.42 14.82
N GLY A 249 1.58 -14.78 16.03
CA GLY A 249 1.54 -13.88 17.19
C GLY A 249 2.37 -12.61 16.98
N ALA A 250 3.58 -12.77 16.42
CA ALA A 250 4.46 -11.64 16.11
C ALA A 250 3.87 -10.76 14.98
N LEU A 251 3.28 -11.37 13.95
CA LEU A 251 2.61 -10.63 12.87
C LEU A 251 1.41 -9.83 13.39
N LYS A 252 0.60 -10.42 14.28
CA LYS A 252 -0.54 -9.74 14.91
C LYS A 252 -0.08 -8.55 15.74
N ASP A 253 0.94 -8.72 16.57
CA ASP A 253 1.53 -7.64 17.39
C ASP A 253 2.16 -6.54 16.53
N PHE A 254 2.83 -6.89 15.44
CA PHE A 254 3.37 -5.94 14.46
C PHE A 254 2.28 -5.00 13.92
N TYR A 255 1.15 -5.55 13.46
CA TYR A 255 0.02 -4.73 13.00
C TYR A 255 -0.62 -3.94 14.14
N GLN A 256 -0.67 -4.50 15.35
CA GLN A 256 -1.27 -3.83 16.50
C GLN A 256 -0.47 -2.58 16.89
N LYS A 257 0.85 -2.71 17.05
CA LYS A 257 1.75 -1.59 17.38
C LYS A 257 1.78 -0.53 16.26
N MET A 258 1.76 -0.98 15.01
CA MET A 258 1.60 -0.08 13.86
C MET A 258 0.33 0.76 13.99
N ILE A 259 -0.83 0.12 14.20
CA ILE A 259 -2.12 0.79 14.35
C ILE A 259 -2.10 1.77 15.53
N MET A 260 -1.55 1.37 16.68
CA MET A 260 -1.44 2.25 17.85
C MET A 260 -0.67 3.54 17.51
N SER A 261 0.48 3.43 16.83
CA SER A 261 1.27 4.61 16.42
C SER A 261 0.52 5.55 15.47
N GLN A 262 -0.36 5.01 14.61
CA GLN A 262 -1.14 5.80 13.65
C GLN A 262 -2.35 6.49 14.30
N ASN A 263 -2.79 6.03 15.48
CA ASN A 263 -3.94 6.56 16.20
C ASN A 263 -3.56 7.51 17.34
N GLU A 264 -2.27 7.63 17.68
CA GLU A 264 -1.78 8.71 18.52
C GLU A 264 -1.96 10.04 17.77
N LYS A 265 -2.56 11.04 18.42
CA LYS A 265 -2.98 12.28 17.76
C LYS A 265 -1.84 13.28 17.68
N ILE A 266 -1.79 14.01 16.56
CA ILE A 266 -1.14 15.32 16.51
C ILE A 266 -2.08 16.30 17.22
N VAL A 267 -1.53 17.13 18.11
CA VAL A 267 -2.29 18.16 18.81
C VAL A 267 -1.70 19.53 18.51
N LEU A 268 -2.53 20.42 17.98
CA LEU A 268 -2.19 21.82 17.76
C LEU A 268 -2.96 22.66 18.78
N LYS A 269 -2.28 23.60 19.43
CA LYS A 269 -2.90 24.57 20.34
C LYS A 269 -2.79 25.98 19.77
N LYS A 270 -3.76 26.82 20.11
CA LYS A 270 -3.73 28.24 19.79
C LYS A 270 -2.62 28.94 20.59
N ILE A 271 -1.92 29.87 19.95
CA ILE A 271 -0.93 30.76 20.58
C ILE A 271 -1.64 31.83 21.43
#